data_AF-A0AA38RD60-F1
#
_entry.id   AF-A0AA38RD60-F1
#
_cell.length_a   1.000
_cell.length_b   1.000
_cell.length_c   1.000
_cell.angle_alpha   90.00
_cell.angle_beta   90.00
_cell.angle_gamma   90.00
#
_symmetry.space_group_name_H-M   'P 1'
#
loop_
_entity.id
_entity.type
_entity.pdbx_description
1 polymer ?
#
loop_
_entity_poly.entity_id
_entity_poly.type
_entity_poly.pdbx_seq_one_letter_code
_entity_poly.pdbx_strand_id
1 'polypeptide(L)'
;AAAADEAALRCLNARHSTSSAGIFVQYPGAWEGDVEASSMSGSVRMGGPGLVAHKVGGWPEKVVGHKGEGAGGSAVTIKSISGSVDFKVGE
;
A
#
# COMPACT_ATOMS: atom_id res chain seq x y z
N ALA A 1 27.74 -1.26 16.45
CA ALA A 1 27.31 -2.31 15.50
C ALA A 1 26.33 -1.66 14.54
N ALA A 2 26.70 -1.54 13.27
CA ALA A 2 25.77 -1.08 12.24
C ALA A 2 24.69 -2.16 12.14
N ALA A 3 23.44 -1.81 12.42
CA ALA A 3 22.32 -2.66 12.02
C ALA A 3 22.49 -2.88 10.52
N ALA A 4 22.54 -4.15 10.10
CA ALA A 4 22.44 -4.47 8.70
C ALA A 4 21.21 -3.72 8.19
N ASP A 5 21.44 -2.79 7.27
CA ASP A 5 20.44 -2.23 6.40
C ASP A 5 19.66 -3.44 5.84
N GLU A 6 18.47 -3.71 6.39
CA GLU A 6 17.65 -4.82 5.95
C GLU A 6 17.30 -4.49 4.50
N ALA A 7 17.97 -5.18 3.56
CA ALA A 7 17.96 -4.80 2.16
C ALA A 7 16.53 -4.53 1.71
N ALA A 8 16.27 -3.30 1.27
CA ALA A 8 14.93 -2.87 0.91
C ALA A 8 14.30 -3.85 -0.08
N LEU A 9 13.11 -4.35 0.26
CA LEU A 9 12.33 -5.25 -0.57
C LEU A 9 11.68 -4.42 -1.70
N ARG A 10 12.41 -4.32 -2.82
CA ARG A 10 12.08 -3.51 -4.01
C ARG A 10 11.71 -4.34 -5.25
N CYS A 11 11.41 -5.63 -5.08
CA CYS A 11 11.13 -6.55 -6.19
C CYS A 11 9.75 -7.20 -6.12
N LEU A 12 8.89 -6.82 -5.16
CA LEU A 12 7.58 -7.42 -4.98
C LEU A 12 6.52 -6.66 -5.80
N ASN A 13 5.93 -7.33 -6.77
CA ASN A 13 4.75 -6.82 -7.48
C ASN A 13 3.51 -7.65 -7.10
N ALA A 14 2.48 -7.00 -6.59
CA ALA A 14 1.29 -7.68 -6.10
C ALA A 14 0.00 -6.95 -6.50
N ARG A 15 -1.06 -7.74 -6.69
CA ARG A 15 -2.38 -7.22 -6.99
C ARG A 15 -3.43 -7.97 -6.19
N HIS A 16 -4.24 -7.22 -5.46
CA HIS A 16 -5.36 -7.72 -4.67
C HIS A 16 -6.66 -7.12 -5.19
N SER A 17 -7.65 -7.96 -5.48
CA SER A 17 -8.95 -7.48 -5.94
C SER A 17 -10.11 -8.28 -5.40
N THR A 18 -11.18 -7.61 -5.00
CA THR A 18 -12.43 -8.24 -4.60
C THR A 18 -13.63 -7.42 -5.06
N SER A 19 -14.73 -8.09 -5.35
CA SER A 19 -16.00 -7.42 -5.62
C SER A 19 -16.78 -7.14 -4.33
N SER A 20 -16.70 -8.06 -3.35
CA SER A 20 -17.53 -8.01 -2.14
C SER A 20 -16.76 -8.59 -0.95
N ALA A 21 -15.77 -7.84 -0.46
CA ALA A 21 -15.06 -8.13 0.79
C ALA A 21 -14.18 -6.94 1.20
N GLY A 22 -13.77 -6.93 2.47
CA GLY A 22 -12.66 -6.09 2.91
C GLY A 22 -11.31 -6.71 2.52
N ILE A 23 -10.32 -5.87 2.18
CA ILE A 23 -8.95 -6.30 1.95
C ILE A 23 -8.05 -5.69 3.03
N PHE A 24 -7.34 -6.54 3.75
CA PHE A 24 -6.31 -6.15 4.70
C PHE A 24 -4.96 -6.70 4.24
N VAL A 25 -3.98 -5.81 4.02
CA VAL A 25 -2.63 -6.17 3.54
C VAL A 25 -1.59 -5.61 4.50
N GLN A 26 -0.68 -6.46 4.95
CA GLN A 26 0.46 -6.12 5.79
C GLN A 26 1.75 -6.51 5.10
N TYR A 27 2.66 -5.54 4.95
CA TYR A 27 4.01 -5.75 4.42
C TYR A 27 5.08 -5.47 5.49
N PRO A 28 6.23 -6.15 5.40
CA PRO A 28 7.33 -5.97 6.34
C PRO A 28 7.90 -4.55 6.28
N GLY A 29 8.60 -4.15 7.34
CA GLY A 29 9.27 -2.84 7.43
C GLY A 29 10.26 -2.57 6.30
N ALA A 30 10.89 -3.60 5.74
CA ALA A 30 11.79 -3.48 4.60
C ALA A 30 11.10 -3.19 3.25
N TRP A 31 9.77 -3.25 3.17
CA TRP A 31 9.07 -2.96 1.91
C TRP A 31 9.24 -1.51 1.49
N GLU A 32 9.68 -1.32 0.25
CA GLU A 32 9.81 -0.02 -0.41
C GLU A 32 9.24 -0.09 -1.83
N GLY A 33 8.38 0.86 -2.16
CA GLY A 33 7.66 0.88 -3.42
C GLY A 33 6.40 1.73 -3.42
N ASP A 34 5.61 1.53 -4.48
CA ASP A 34 4.40 2.27 -4.76
C ASP A 34 3.16 1.48 -4.34
N VAL A 35 2.19 2.17 -3.72
CA VAL A 35 0.89 1.60 -3.37
C VAL A 35 -0.23 2.41 -4.01
N GLU A 36 -1.10 1.71 -4.72
CA GLU A 36 -2.39 2.23 -5.19
C GLU A 36 -3.51 1.41 -4.55
N ALA A 37 -4.37 2.06 -3.77
CA ALA A 37 -5.55 1.43 -3.20
C ALA A 37 -6.81 2.20 -3.59
N SER A 38 -7.87 1.48 -3.95
CA SER A 38 -9.16 2.09 -4.24
C SER A 38 -10.34 1.22 -3.80
N SER A 39 -11.41 1.86 -3.33
CA SER A 39 -12.68 1.23 -3.03
C SER A 39 -13.85 2.03 -3.60
N MET A 40 -14.84 1.35 -4.20
CA MET A 40 -16.01 2.01 -4.78
C MET A 40 -17.02 2.48 -3.72
N SER A 41 -17.23 1.66 -2.68
CA SER A 41 -18.26 1.89 -1.65
C SER A 41 -17.72 1.83 -0.22
N GLY A 42 -16.45 1.44 -0.04
CA GLY A 42 -15.81 1.32 1.26
C GLY A 42 -14.72 2.37 1.48
N SER A 43 -14.15 2.38 2.68
CA SER A 43 -13.06 3.27 3.05
C SER A 43 -11.69 2.71 2.67
N VAL A 44 -10.72 3.58 2.41
CA VAL A 44 -9.33 3.25 2.05
C VAL A 44 -8.39 3.89 3.07
N ARG A 45 -7.66 3.06 3.82
CA ARG A 45 -6.70 3.48 4.83
C ARG A 45 -5.31 2.94 4.52
N MET A 46 -4.32 3.78 4.74
CA MET A 46 -2.91 3.43 4.57
C MET A 46 -2.12 3.94 5.77
N GLY A 47 -1.14 3.17 6.26
CA GLY A 47 -0.27 3.63 7.33
C GLY A 47 0.99 2.78 7.49
N GLY A 48 2.02 3.37 8.07
CA GLY A 48 3.27 2.68 8.36
C GLY A 48 4.46 3.63 8.40
N PRO A 49 5.57 3.25 9.04
CA PRO A 49 6.78 4.06 9.06
C PRO A 49 7.32 4.28 7.64
N GLY A 50 7.57 5.55 7.30
CA GLY A 50 8.12 5.95 5.99
C GLY A 50 7.14 5.94 4.82
N LEU A 51 5.85 5.62 5.05
CA LEU A 51 4.83 5.66 4.00
C LEU A 51 4.28 7.09 3.86
N VAL A 52 4.35 7.64 2.66
CA VAL A 52 3.83 8.96 2.31
C VAL A 52 2.64 8.81 1.37
N ALA A 53 1.47 9.32 1.75
CA ALA A 53 0.29 9.35 0.88
C ALA A 53 0.25 10.66 0.08
N HIS A 54 0.19 10.57 -1.24
CA HIS A 54 0.23 11.73 -2.15
C HIS A 54 -1.14 12.13 -2.70
N LYS A 55 -2.06 11.17 -2.86
CA LYS A 55 -3.42 11.44 -3.33
C LYS A 55 -4.39 10.78 -2.39
N VAL A 56 -5.25 11.55 -1.74
CA VAL A 56 -6.31 11.05 -0.87
C VAL A 56 -7.63 11.65 -1.37
N GLY A 57 -8.51 10.79 -1.89
CA GLY A 57 -9.88 11.18 -2.29
C GLY A 57 -10.17 11.09 -3.80
N GLY A 58 -11.42 11.39 -4.14
CA GLY A 58 -12.04 11.14 -5.44
C GLY A 58 -13.16 10.11 -5.35
N TRP A 59 -13.93 9.95 -6.43
CA TRP A 59 -14.89 8.85 -6.58
C TRP A 59 -14.44 7.96 -7.75
N PRO A 60 -14.17 6.66 -7.55
CA PRO A 60 -14.18 5.91 -6.28
C PRO A 60 -13.11 6.39 -5.28
N GLU A 61 -13.28 6.08 -3.99
CA GLU A 61 -12.32 6.48 -2.97
C GLU A 61 -10.96 5.84 -3.31
N LYS A 62 -9.96 6.68 -3.54
CA LYS A 62 -8.64 6.26 -4.01
C LYS A 62 -7.57 6.93 -3.17
N VAL A 63 -6.61 6.11 -2.74
CA VAL A 63 -5.41 6.59 -2.10
C VAL A 63 -4.19 6.06 -2.86
N VAL A 64 -3.21 6.93 -3.10
CA VAL A 64 -1.91 6.58 -3.70
C VAL A 64 -0.81 7.04 -2.77
N GLY A 65 0.14 6.15 -2.49
CA GLY A 65 1.27 6.44 -1.62
C GLY A 65 2.55 5.75 -2.09
N HIS A 66 3.64 6.14 -1.46
CA HIS A 66 4.98 5.64 -1.76
C HIS A 66 5.79 5.51 -0.46
N LYS A 67 6.69 4.53 -0.41
CA LYS A 67 7.70 4.38 0.65
C LYS A 67 9.06 4.09 0.02
N GLY A 68 10.09 4.81 0.50
CA GLY A 68 11.46 4.69 0.00
C GLY A 68 11.91 5.94 -0.77
N GLU A 69 13.10 5.85 -1.38
CA GLU A 69 13.68 6.93 -2.18
C GLU A 69 13.47 6.68 -3.69
N GLY A 70 12.76 7.61 -4.34
CA GLY A 70 12.56 7.66 -5.80
C GLY A 70 11.39 6.83 -6.33
N ALA A 71 11.02 7.06 -7.59
CA ALA A 71 10.01 6.23 -8.25
C ALA A 71 10.59 4.85 -8.60
N GLY A 72 9.84 3.78 -8.32
CA GLY A 72 10.19 2.41 -8.68
C GLY A 72 10.73 1.54 -7.54
N GLY A 73 10.48 0.24 -7.68
CA GLY A 73 10.73 -0.77 -6.66
C GLY A 73 9.58 -1.77 -6.63
N SER A 74 9.12 -2.10 -5.42
CA SER A 74 7.91 -2.89 -5.27
C SER A 74 6.68 -2.10 -5.71
N ALA A 75 5.62 -2.79 -6.10
CA ALA A 75 4.36 -2.15 -6.46
C ALA A 75 3.19 -3.01 -5.98
N VAL A 76 2.20 -2.37 -5.36
CA VAL A 76 0.98 -3.04 -4.93
C VAL A 76 -0.24 -2.27 -5.39
N THR A 77 -1.17 -2.99 -6.01
CA THR A 77 -2.47 -2.45 -6.42
C THR A 77 -3.59 -3.18 -5.70
N ILE A 78 -4.44 -2.44 -4.98
CA ILE A 78 -5.56 -2.99 -4.22
C ILE A 78 -6.86 -2.37 -4.71
N LYS A 79 -7.81 -3.21 -5.12
CA LYS A 79 -9.12 -2.77 -5.62
C LYS A 79 -10.26 -3.51 -4.94
N SER A 80 -11.17 -2.76 -4.33
CA SER A 80 -12.43 -3.30 -3.83
C SER A 80 -13.61 -2.57 -4.50
N ILE A 81 -14.71 -3.28 -4.74
CA ILE A 81 -15.97 -2.64 -5.12
C ILE A 81 -16.78 -2.39 -3.85
N SER A 82 -17.12 -3.44 -3.12
CA SER A 82 -17.90 -3.39 -1.88
C SER A 82 -17.08 -3.89 -0.70
N GLY A 83 -16.33 -3.00 -0.07
CA GLY A 83 -15.62 -3.26 1.19
C GLY A 83 -14.43 -2.32 1.41
N SER A 84 -13.98 -2.23 2.65
CA SER A 84 -12.86 -1.37 3.00
C SER A 84 -11.51 -1.97 2.61
N VAL A 85 -10.54 -1.09 2.37
CA VAL A 85 -9.15 -1.45 2.08
C VAL A 85 -8.27 -0.86 3.17
N ASP A 86 -7.44 -1.71 3.76
CA ASP A 86 -6.50 -1.36 4.81
C ASP A 86 -5.11 -1.87 4.42
N PHE A 87 -4.18 -0.94 4.21
CA PHE A 87 -2.78 -1.24 3.88
C PHE A 87 -1.85 -0.78 4.99
N LYS A 88 -1.01 -1.69 5.48
CA LYS A 88 -0.02 -1.41 6.52
C LYS A 88 1.38 -1.86 6.13
N VAL A 89 2.38 -1.08 6.53
CA VAL A 89 3.79 -1.43 6.39
C VAL A 89 4.51 -1.31 7.73
N GLY A 90 5.33 -2.31 8.08
CA GLY A 90 6.24 -2.25 9.24
C GLY A 90 5.54 -2.33 10.60
N GLU A 91 4.47 -3.13 10.69
CA GLU A 91 3.91 -3.59 11.98
C GLU A 91 4.72 -4.76 12.54
#